data_AF-A0A7S2G8K5-F1
#
_entry.id   AF-A0A7S2G8K5-F1
#
_cell.length_a   1.000
_cell.length_b   1.000
_cell.length_c   1.000
_cell.angle_alpha   90.00
_cell.angle_beta   90.00
_cell.angle_gamma   90.00
#
_symmetry.space_group_name_H-M   'P 1'
#
loop_
_entity.id
_entity.type
_entity.pdbx_description
1 polymer ?
#
loop_
_entity_poly.entity_id
_entity_poly.type
_entity_poly.pdbx_seq_one_letter_code
_entity_poly.pdbx_strand_id
1 'polypeptide(L)'
;EAQACLDPLKQKLDEVTFTETKNKKRQDALLNKLDKHKADQARFNAEADKKVTEADKTMREIQNIHLRQKARVAKREEAERKVAQAQQQKMPESEVQLLQQTIDELSPEILRVTSELEQKQDRLSELGPEMNRSKRAYAEATRRLDHICNIRQQKMRTIKDRLGKLGNEAEKFWQWLEKDDGLNRGSFKHTIHGPVALEVSVTDPEMSHVVESSIGNNILTAFVTECDADYRLVRTELKRLNCKNMVLNIEGGRMKKSTHNYQPQVLKALEEHGISKYVEDYIECTDAVRQGVRDHCNVDGIVIGNARTLASLKTRGPELNELLMNNASKQSVLCVPRLECNRV
;
A
#
# COMPACT_ATOMS: atom_id res chain seq x y z
N GLU A 1 -2.23 18.09 -52.64
CA GLU A 1 -2.22 16.67 -52.20
C GLU A 1 -1.24 16.41 -51.05
N ALA A 2 0.03 16.82 -51.13
CA ALA A 2 0.98 16.64 -50.01
C ALA A 2 0.52 17.26 -48.67
N GLN A 3 -0.15 18.42 -48.69
CA GLN A 3 -0.68 19.06 -47.48
C GLN A 3 -1.80 18.23 -46.82
N ALA A 4 -2.67 17.61 -47.62
CA ALA A 4 -3.79 16.80 -47.13
C ALA A 4 -3.34 15.50 -46.44
N CYS A 5 -2.15 14.98 -46.79
CA CYS A 5 -1.53 13.85 -46.08
C CYS A 5 -0.79 14.27 -44.80
N LEU A 6 -0.38 15.54 -44.67
CA LEU A 6 0.36 16.05 -43.51
C LEU A 6 -0.55 16.44 -42.34
N ASP A 7 -1.75 16.93 -42.62
CA ASP A 7 -2.70 17.38 -41.60
C ASP A 7 -3.11 16.30 -40.58
N PRO A 8 -3.46 15.05 -40.97
CA PRO A 8 -3.80 14.00 -39.99
C PRO A 8 -2.59 13.56 -39.14
N LEU A 9 -1.36 13.69 -39.65
CA LEU A 9 -0.14 13.41 -38.89
C LEU A 9 0.13 14.50 -37.86
N LYS A 10 -0.09 15.77 -38.19
CA LYS A 10 0.00 16.89 -37.24
C LYS A 10 -1.03 16.74 -36.12
N GLN A 11 -2.28 16.39 -36.45
CA GLN A 11 -3.32 16.18 -35.46
C GLN A 11 -2.98 15.05 -34.48
N LYS A 12 -2.44 13.93 -34.97
CA LYS A 12 -1.95 12.85 -34.10
C LYS A 12 -0.75 13.28 -33.24
N LEU A 13 0.17 14.08 -33.78
CA LEU A 13 1.29 14.62 -33.01
C LEU A 13 0.81 15.55 -31.89
N ASP A 14 -0.17 16.41 -32.16
CA ASP A 14 -0.79 17.29 -31.17
C ASP A 14 -1.53 16.49 -30.09
N GLU A 15 -2.22 15.40 -30.45
CA GLU A 15 -2.86 14.49 -29.48
C GLU A 15 -1.84 13.76 -28.59
N VAL A 16 -0.74 13.26 -29.17
CA VAL A 16 0.32 12.56 -28.43
C VAL A 16 1.03 13.52 -27.47
N THR A 17 1.38 14.73 -27.92
CA THR A 17 2.03 15.74 -27.08
C THR A 17 1.09 16.25 -25.98
N PHE A 18 -0.21 16.41 -26.27
CA PHE A 18 -1.21 16.75 -25.27
C PHE A 18 -1.32 15.67 -24.17
N THR A 19 -1.40 14.40 -24.57
CA THR A 19 -1.49 13.27 -23.64
C THR A 19 -0.18 13.06 -22.86
N GLU A 20 0.98 13.39 -23.44
CA GLU A 20 2.28 13.37 -22.74
C GLU A 20 2.34 14.43 -21.66
N THR A 21 1.94 15.64 -22.01
CA THR A 21 1.85 16.75 -21.07
C THR A 21 0.89 16.42 -19.92
N LYS A 22 -0.24 15.76 -20.21
CA LYS A 22 -1.21 15.32 -19.20
C LYS A 22 -0.65 14.24 -18.28
N ASN A 23 0.04 13.23 -18.82
CA ASN A 23 0.63 12.17 -18.02
C ASN A 23 1.78 12.67 -17.16
N LYS A 24 2.65 13.53 -17.71
CA LYS A 24 3.71 14.18 -16.95
C LYS A 24 3.15 14.96 -15.77
N LYS A 25 2.10 15.78 -15.99
CA LYS A 25 1.39 16.47 -14.91
C LYS A 25 0.82 15.51 -13.85
N ARG A 26 0.31 14.35 -14.25
CA ARG A 26 -0.21 13.34 -13.31
C ARG A 26 0.91 12.64 -12.53
N GLN A 27 2.02 12.32 -13.17
CA GLN A 27 3.22 11.76 -12.55
C GLN A 27 3.81 12.75 -11.53
N ASP A 28 3.98 14.02 -11.92
CA ASP A 28 4.44 15.09 -11.03
C ASP A 28 3.48 15.25 -9.84
N ALA A 29 2.16 15.16 -10.06
CA ALA A 29 1.19 15.21 -8.98
C ALA A 29 1.27 14.01 -8.02
N LEU A 30 1.60 12.81 -8.51
CA LEU A 30 1.79 11.62 -7.67
C LEU A 30 3.11 11.67 -6.89
N LEU A 31 4.21 12.12 -7.52
CA LEU A 31 5.49 12.33 -6.85
C LEU A 31 5.35 13.38 -5.74
N ASN A 32 4.70 14.51 -6.02
CA ASN A 32 4.40 15.53 -5.01
C ASN A 32 3.56 14.99 -3.86
N LYS A 33 2.60 14.08 -4.12
CA LYS A 33 1.83 13.41 -3.05
C LYS A 33 2.70 12.45 -2.24
N LEU A 34 3.57 11.68 -2.87
CA LEU A 34 4.47 10.75 -2.20
C LEU A 34 5.46 11.49 -1.30
N ASP A 35 6.06 12.57 -1.80
CA ASP A 35 6.99 13.41 -1.04
C ASP A 35 6.28 14.09 0.12
N LYS A 36 5.04 14.55 -0.08
CA LYS A 36 4.20 15.06 1.00
C LYS A 36 3.94 14.00 2.08
N HIS A 37 3.58 12.76 1.69
CA HIS A 37 3.36 11.68 2.65
C HIS A 37 4.63 11.29 3.41
N LYS A 38 5.79 11.25 2.75
CA LYS A 38 7.08 11.01 3.41
C LYS A 38 7.42 12.13 4.40
N ALA A 39 7.20 13.38 4.00
CA ALA A 39 7.41 14.53 4.88
C ALA A 39 6.45 14.50 6.08
N ASP A 40 5.17 14.16 5.87
CA ASP A 40 4.19 14.00 6.94
C ASP A 40 4.56 12.86 7.90
N GLN A 41 5.05 11.73 7.37
CA GLN A 41 5.53 10.61 8.18
C GLN A 41 6.77 10.99 9.01
N ALA A 42 7.75 11.64 8.38
CA ALA A 42 8.95 12.12 9.08
C ALA A 42 8.59 13.14 10.16
N ARG A 43 7.63 14.04 9.88
CA ARG A 43 7.11 15.01 10.84
C ARG A 43 6.39 14.33 12.00
N PHE A 44 5.57 13.32 11.73
CA PHE A 44 4.86 12.55 12.76
C PHE A 44 5.85 11.81 13.68
N ASN A 45 6.87 11.17 13.10
CA ASN A 45 7.93 10.52 13.87
C ASN A 45 8.71 11.53 14.71
N ALA A 46 9.11 12.67 14.14
CA ALA A 46 9.79 13.72 14.88
C ALA A 46 8.93 14.31 16.01
N GLU A 47 7.61 14.42 15.81
CA GLU A 47 6.68 14.86 16.86
C GLU A 47 6.54 13.80 17.96
N ALA A 48 6.45 12.53 17.60
CA ALA A 48 6.43 11.42 18.55
C ALA A 48 7.72 11.40 19.39
N ASP A 49 8.90 11.54 18.77
CA ASP A 49 10.19 11.58 19.46
C ASP A 49 10.30 12.80 20.39
N LYS A 50 9.80 13.97 19.96
CA LYS A 50 9.70 15.15 20.84
C LYS A 50 8.81 14.89 22.05
N LYS A 51 7.63 14.29 21.85
CA LYS A 51 6.73 13.96 22.97
C LYS A 51 7.34 12.93 23.92
N VAL A 52 8.07 11.95 23.41
CA VAL A 52 8.82 10.97 24.23
C VAL A 52 9.91 11.67 25.04
N THR A 53 10.72 12.52 24.42
CA THR A 53 11.79 13.26 25.12
C THR A 53 11.23 14.26 26.14
N GLU A 54 10.09 14.90 25.88
CA GLU A 54 9.38 15.75 26.85
C GLU A 54 8.83 14.95 28.02
N ALA A 55 8.26 13.76 27.77
CA ALA A 55 7.79 12.87 28.81
C ALA A 55 8.95 12.41 29.71
N ASP A 56 10.08 12.01 29.13
CA ASP A 56 11.29 11.62 29.86
C ASP A 56 11.84 12.77 30.71
N LYS A 57 11.88 14.00 30.16
CA LYS A 57 12.32 15.19 30.90
C LYS A 57 11.40 15.46 32.09
N THR A 58 10.08 15.43 31.87
CA THR A 58 9.07 15.65 32.92
C THR A 58 9.18 14.58 34.02
N MET A 59 9.41 13.33 33.63
CA MET A 59 9.60 12.22 34.57
C MET A 59 10.85 12.40 35.44
N ARG A 60 11.96 12.87 34.86
CA ARG A 60 13.17 13.24 35.64
C ARG A 60 12.94 14.44 36.55
N GLU A 61 12.19 15.44 36.10
CA GLU A 61 11.80 16.60 36.93
C GLU A 61 11.00 16.15 38.17
N ILE A 62 10.02 15.26 37.98
CA ILE A 62 9.23 14.68 39.09
C ILE A 62 10.12 13.93 40.07
N GLN A 63 11.05 13.10 39.59
CA GLN A 63 12.00 12.38 40.45
C GLN A 63 12.85 13.35 41.29
N ASN A 64 13.35 14.42 40.68
CA ASN A 64 14.11 15.46 41.37
C ASN A 64 13.27 16.21 42.40
N ILE A 65 12.01 16.53 42.08
CA ILE A 65 11.07 17.17 43.01
C ILE A 65 10.82 16.25 44.21
N HIS A 66 10.56 14.96 43.99
CA HIS A 66 10.39 13.98 45.06
C HIS A 66 11.61 13.89 45.98
N LEU A 67 12.83 13.86 45.41
CA LEU A 67 14.06 13.85 46.20
C LEU A 67 14.20 15.12 47.05
N ARG A 68 13.92 16.30 46.48
CA ARG A 68 13.96 17.59 47.21
C ARG A 68 12.91 17.65 48.32
N GLN A 69 11.69 17.21 48.04
CA GLN A 69 10.61 17.17 49.01
C GLN A 69 10.93 16.22 50.16
N LYS A 70 11.45 15.02 49.86
CA LYS A 70 11.92 14.07 50.89
C LYS A 70 13.01 14.67 51.78
N ALA A 71 13.98 15.37 51.20
CA ALA A 71 15.04 16.04 51.95
C ALA A 71 14.50 17.19 52.83
N ARG A 72 13.52 17.96 52.34
CA ARG A 72 12.87 19.04 53.11
C ARG A 72 12.03 18.51 54.27
N VAL A 73 11.26 17.45 54.04
CA VAL A 73 10.49 16.77 55.09
C VAL A 73 11.44 16.24 56.17
N ALA A 74 12.52 15.56 55.80
CA ALA A 74 13.51 15.06 56.75
C ALA A 74 14.15 16.19 57.58
N LYS A 75 14.49 17.33 56.96
CA LYS A 75 15.00 18.52 57.68
C LYS A 75 13.97 19.11 58.64
N ARG A 76 12.71 19.19 58.23
CA ARG A 76 11.62 19.66 59.07
C ARG A 76 11.43 18.74 60.29
N GLU A 77 11.39 17.43 60.07
CA GLU A 77 11.29 16.43 61.15
C GLU A 77 12.48 16.51 62.12
N GLU A 78 13.70 16.75 61.62
CA GLU A 78 14.88 16.96 62.46
C GLU A 78 14.76 18.25 63.30
N ALA A 79 14.32 19.35 62.70
CA ALA A 79 14.10 20.61 63.40
C ALA A 79 13.00 20.49 64.47
N GLU A 80 11.88 19.83 64.16
CA GLU A 80 10.79 19.55 65.10
C GLU A 80 11.29 18.71 66.28
N ARG A 81 12.13 17.69 66.03
CA ARG A 81 12.77 16.91 67.10
C ARG A 81 13.69 17.77 67.97
N LYS A 82 14.47 18.68 67.38
CA LYS A 82 15.34 19.60 68.12
C LYS A 82 14.53 20.58 68.98
N VAL A 83 13.43 21.14 68.46
CA VAL A 83 12.51 21.99 69.22
C VAL A 83 11.93 21.22 70.41
N ALA A 84 11.45 19.99 70.19
CA ALA A 84 10.92 19.15 71.27
C ALA A 84 11.98 18.85 72.36
N GLN A 85 13.22 18.57 71.96
CA GLN A 85 14.34 18.38 72.90
C GLN A 85 14.70 19.68 73.64
N ALA A 86 14.74 20.82 72.95
CA ALA A 86 15.01 22.14 73.52
C ALA A 86 13.96 22.56 74.56
N GLN A 87 12.69 22.28 74.27
CA GLN A 87 11.58 22.51 75.21
C GLN A 87 11.69 21.63 76.47
N GLN A 88 12.18 20.40 76.34
CA GLN A 88 12.45 19.53 77.50
C GLN A 88 13.70 19.95 78.30
N GLN A 89 14.72 20.50 77.64
CA GLN A 89 16.00 20.87 78.26
C GLN A 89 16.08 22.32 78.76
N LYS A 90 15.02 23.12 78.63
CA LYS A 90 15.02 24.57 78.95
C LYS A 90 16.15 25.34 78.24
N MET A 91 16.36 25.03 76.96
CA MET A 91 17.27 25.79 76.09
C MET A 91 16.82 27.26 75.95
N PRO A 92 17.74 28.19 75.62
CA PRO A 92 17.43 29.61 75.50
C PRO A 92 16.40 29.88 74.39
N GLU A 93 15.41 30.72 74.70
CA GLU A 93 14.23 31.00 73.88
C GLU A 93 14.58 31.53 72.47
N SER A 94 15.75 32.14 72.29
CA SER A 94 16.22 32.64 71.00
C SER A 94 16.50 31.52 69.99
N GLU A 95 16.97 30.34 70.43
CA GLU A 95 17.22 29.20 69.52
C GLU A 95 15.92 28.56 69.03
N VAL A 96 14.89 28.53 69.90
CA VAL A 96 13.56 28.03 69.54
C VAL A 96 12.88 28.96 68.52
N GLN A 97 13.00 30.28 68.68
CA GLN A 97 12.46 31.24 67.73
C GLN A 97 13.10 31.14 66.34
N LEU A 98 14.42 30.92 66.27
CA LEU A 98 15.15 30.72 65.00
C LEU A 98 14.69 29.45 64.26
N LEU A 99 14.48 28.36 65.00
CA LEU A 99 13.93 27.13 64.43
C LEU A 99 12.49 27.32 63.95
N GLN A 100 11.68 28.06 64.70
CA GLN A 100 10.29 28.35 64.33
C GLN A 100 10.22 29.20 63.05
N GLN A 101 11.07 30.23 62.92
CA GLN A 101 11.20 31.01 61.68
C GLN A 101 11.58 30.13 60.48
N THR A 102 12.49 29.17 60.69
CA THR A 102 12.88 28.21 59.65
C THR A 102 11.70 27.33 59.21
N ILE A 103 10.83 26.92 60.15
CA ILE A 103 9.62 26.15 59.84
C ILE A 103 8.62 27.01 59.04
N ASP A 104 8.44 28.26 59.44
CA ASP A 104 7.50 29.19 58.80
C ASP A 104 7.98 29.57 57.38
N GLU A 105 9.28 29.64 57.14
CA GLU A 105 9.86 29.83 55.80
C GLU A 105 9.74 28.58 54.91
N LEU A 106 9.96 27.39 55.46
CA LEU A 106 9.91 26.14 54.69
C LEU A 106 8.46 25.74 54.31
N SER A 107 7.48 26.09 55.13
CA SER A 107 6.06 25.74 54.92
C SER A 107 5.48 26.22 53.58
N PRO A 108 5.55 27.51 53.19
CA PRO A 108 5.06 27.96 51.89
C PRO A 108 5.85 27.35 50.73
N GLU A 109 7.13 27.05 50.93
CA GLU A 109 7.93 26.44 49.88
C GLU A 109 7.60 24.95 49.65
N ILE A 110 7.21 24.23 50.72
CA ILE A 110 6.65 22.87 50.60
C ILE A 110 5.33 22.93 49.83
N LEU A 111 4.44 23.87 50.13
CA LEU A 111 3.15 24.03 49.43
C LEU A 111 3.37 24.34 47.95
N ARG A 112 4.29 25.26 47.62
CA ARG A 112 4.64 25.61 46.24
C ARG A 112 5.14 24.40 45.45
N VAL A 113 6.07 23.63 46.04
CA VAL A 113 6.62 22.43 45.39
C VAL A 113 5.57 21.33 45.26
N THR A 114 4.67 21.20 46.23
CA THR A 114 3.56 20.23 46.16
C THR A 114 2.61 20.57 45.02
N SER A 115 2.26 21.85 44.86
CA SER A 115 1.42 22.30 43.74
C SER A 115 2.10 22.10 42.37
N GLU A 116 3.41 22.35 42.26
CA GLU A 116 4.17 22.05 41.03
C GLU A 116 4.19 20.56 40.72
N LEU A 117 4.31 19.70 41.74
CA LEU A 117 4.28 18.25 41.59
C LEU A 117 2.93 17.78 41.05
N GLU A 118 1.82 18.28 41.61
CA GLU A 118 0.46 17.96 41.17
C GLU A 118 0.24 18.38 39.71
N GLN A 119 0.59 19.61 39.32
CA GLN A 119 0.46 20.07 37.93
C GLN A 119 1.26 19.22 36.94
N LYS A 120 2.46 18.77 37.33
CA LYS A 120 3.30 17.90 36.50
C LYS A 120 2.74 16.49 36.42
N GLN A 121 2.16 15.97 37.50
CA GLN A 121 1.46 14.69 37.52
C GLN A 121 0.22 14.73 36.63
N ASP A 122 -0.57 15.81 36.65
CA ASP A 122 -1.73 15.99 35.77
C ASP A 122 -1.30 16.00 34.30
N ARG A 123 -0.25 16.75 33.95
CA ARG A 123 0.27 16.76 32.58
C ARG A 123 0.78 15.39 32.12
N LEU A 124 1.38 14.61 33.01
CA LEU A 124 1.80 13.23 32.71
C LEU A 124 0.58 12.31 32.52
N SER A 125 -0.46 12.50 33.32
CA SER A 125 -1.74 11.80 33.22
C SER A 125 -2.43 12.09 31.89
N GLU A 126 -2.30 13.30 31.32
CA GLU A 126 -2.82 13.67 30.01
C GLU A 126 -1.98 13.11 28.84
N LEU A 127 -0.65 13.17 28.95
CA LEU A 127 0.27 12.67 27.92
C LEU A 127 0.22 11.14 27.78
N GLY A 128 -0.04 10.42 28.87
CA GLY A 128 -0.13 8.95 28.87
C GLY A 128 -1.15 8.39 27.86
N PRO A 129 -2.42 8.81 27.89
CA PRO A 129 -3.44 8.44 26.92
C PRO A 129 -3.06 8.79 25.47
N GLU A 130 -2.48 9.95 25.20
CA GLU A 130 -2.10 10.35 23.84
C GLU A 130 -0.97 9.49 23.27
N MET A 131 0.06 9.21 24.08
CA MET A 131 1.13 8.27 23.73
C MET A 131 0.55 6.87 23.46
N ASN A 132 -0.37 6.41 24.31
CA ASN A 132 -1.01 5.10 24.14
C ASN A 132 -1.87 5.04 22.87
N ARG A 133 -2.59 6.12 22.51
CA ARG A 133 -3.34 6.20 21.24
C ARG A 133 -2.40 6.12 20.04
N SER A 134 -1.30 6.87 20.05
CA SER A 134 -0.32 6.88 18.97
C SER A 134 0.37 5.52 18.80
N LYS A 135 0.74 4.86 19.92
CA LYS A 135 1.29 3.50 19.91
C LYS A 135 0.31 2.48 19.33
N ARG A 136 -0.98 2.57 19.66
CA ARG A 136 -2.02 1.68 19.10
C ARG A 136 -2.18 1.88 17.59
N ALA A 137 -2.25 3.13 17.13
CA ALA A 137 -2.36 3.45 15.71
C ALA A 137 -1.15 2.93 14.91
N TYR A 138 0.06 3.12 15.44
CA TYR A 138 1.28 2.56 14.85
C TYR A 138 1.24 1.03 14.78
N ALA A 139 0.92 0.36 15.89
CA ALA A 139 0.82 -1.10 15.93
C ALA A 139 -0.24 -1.65 14.96
N GLU A 140 -1.37 -0.96 14.80
CA GLU A 140 -2.39 -1.34 13.83
C GLU A 140 -1.88 -1.19 12.38
N ALA A 141 -1.22 -0.08 12.06
CA ALA A 141 -0.64 0.15 10.74
C ALA A 141 0.42 -0.91 10.40
N THR A 142 1.32 -1.24 11.34
CA THR A 142 2.32 -2.30 11.16
C THR A 142 1.66 -3.65 10.92
N ARG A 143 0.64 -4.03 11.71
CA ARG A 143 -0.10 -5.29 11.50
C ARG A 143 -0.75 -5.36 10.12
N ARG A 144 -1.33 -4.25 9.63
CA ARG A 144 -1.91 -4.19 8.28
C ARG A 144 -0.85 -4.39 7.21
N LEU A 145 0.32 -3.77 7.38
CA LEU A 145 1.45 -3.93 6.45
C LEU A 145 1.94 -5.39 6.44
N ASP A 146 2.16 -5.98 7.61
CA ASP A 146 2.58 -7.38 7.75
C ASP A 146 1.55 -8.34 7.12
N HIS A 147 0.27 -8.07 7.30
CA HIS A 147 -0.81 -8.84 6.69
C HIS A 147 -0.76 -8.78 5.15
N ILE A 148 -0.57 -7.59 4.57
CA ILE A 148 -0.44 -7.42 3.11
C ILE A 148 0.82 -8.14 2.59
N CYS A 149 1.95 -8.01 3.28
CA CYS A 149 3.18 -8.72 2.94
C CYS A 149 3.00 -10.24 2.97
N ASN A 150 2.30 -10.76 3.98
CA ASN A 150 1.98 -12.18 4.09
C ASN A 150 1.10 -12.65 2.93
N ILE A 151 0.03 -11.91 2.59
CA ILE A 151 -0.82 -12.24 1.43
C ILE A 151 0.00 -12.30 0.14
N ARG A 152 0.91 -11.35 -0.08
CA ARG A 152 1.77 -11.33 -1.27
C ARG A 152 2.70 -12.55 -1.32
N GLN A 153 3.32 -12.88 -0.19
CA GLN A 153 4.18 -14.07 -0.07
C GLN A 153 3.39 -15.36 -0.28
N GLN A 154 2.18 -15.46 0.28
CA GLN A 154 1.30 -16.62 0.11
C GLN A 154 0.90 -16.79 -1.36
N LYS A 155 0.47 -15.70 -2.03
CA LYS A 155 0.18 -15.72 -3.46
C LYS A 155 1.39 -16.15 -4.29
N MET A 156 2.58 -15.65 -3.96
CA MET A 156 3.81 -16.04 -4.66
C MET A 156 4.11 -17.54 -4.51
N ARG A 157 3.94 -18.09 -3.30
CA ARG A 157 4.06 -19.55 -3.07
C ARG A 157 3.05 -20.33 -3.92
N THR A 158 1.81 -19.87 -3.98
CA THR A 158 0.79 -20.50 -4.84
C THR A 158 1.19 -20.47 -6.32
N ILE A 159 1.73 -19.35 -6.82
CA ILE A 159 2.23 -19.24 -8.20
C ILE A 159 3.37 -20.23 -8.44
N LYS A 160 4.32 -20.31 -7.50
CA LYS A 160 5.43 -21.25 -7.54
C LYS A 160 4.95 -22.70 -7.63
N ASP A 161 4.05 -23.09 -6.74
CA ASP A 161 3.57 -24.46 -6.62
C ASP A 161 2.72 -24.86 -7.83
N ARG A 162 1.86 -23.96 -8.34
CA ARG A 162 0.98 -24.24 -9.48
C ARG A 162 1.70 -24.20 -10.83
N LEU A 163 2.64 -23.29 -11.02
CA LEU A 163 3.30 -23.06 -12.32
C LEU A 163 4.69 -23.69 -12.42
N GLY A 164 5.12 -24.40 -11.36
CA GLY A 164 6.34 -25.18 -11.32
C GLY A 164 7.58 -24.36 -11.68
N LYS A 165 8.29 -24.76 -12.74
CA LYS A 165 9.53 -24.11 -13.16
C LYS A 165 9.36 -22.62 -13.47
N LEU A 166 8.30 -22.23 -14.18
CA LEU A 166 8.06 -20.83 -14.52
C LEU A 166 7.75 -19.99 -13.28
N GLY A 167 7.03 -20.57 -12.32
CA GLY A 167 6.76 -19.96 -11.02
C GLY A 167 8.03 -19.78 -10.17
N ASN A 168 8.92 -20.78 -10.16
CA ASN A 168 10.22 -20.70 -9.49
C ASN A 168 11.11 -19.58 -10.08
N GLU A 169 11.16 -19.47 -11.41
CA GLU A 169 11.92 -18.41 -12.08
C GLU A 169 11.31 -17.02 -11.80
N ALA A 170 9.98 -16.92 -11.77
CA ALA A 170 9.27 -15.70 -11.42
C ALA A 170 9.54 -15.27 -9.97
N GLU A 171 9.47 -16.20 -9.01
CA GLU A 171 9.80 -15.93 -7.59
C GLU A 171 11.25 -15.46 -7.45
N LYS A 172 12.19 -16.13 -8.13
CA LYS A 172 13.61 -15.77 -8.10
C LYS A 172 13.86 -14.35 -8.60
N PHE A 173 13.25 -13.97 -9.73
CA PHE A 173 13.37 -12.63 -10.27
C PHE A 173 12.68 -11.60 -9.35
N TRP A 174 11.52 -11.94 -8.80
CA TRP A 174 10.79 -11.10 -7.87
C TRP A 174 11.59 -10.80 -6.60
N GLN A 175 12.19 -11.82 -5.99
CA GLN A 175 13.07 -11.64 -4.83
C GLN A 175 14.29 -10.77 -5.17
N TRP A 176 14.80 -10.84 -6.41
CA TRP A 176 15.87 -9.96 -6.86
C TRP A 176 15.41 -8.51 -7.04
N LEU A 177 14.17 -8.28 -7.48
CA LEU A 177 13.56 -6.95 -7.54
C LEU A 177 13.33 -6.35 -6.14
N GLU A 178 12.94 -7.17 -5.15
CA GLU A 178 12.63 -6.70 -3.80
C GLU A 178 13.84 -6.41 -2.91
N LYS A 179 15.01 -7.02 -3.18
CA LYS A 179 16.22 -6.81 -2.35
C LYS A 179 16.78 -5.40 -2.52
N ASP A 180 16.97 -4.71 -1.39
CA ASP A 180 17.50 -3.33 -1.32
C ASP A 180 18.96 -3.19 -1.78
N ASP A 181 19.75 -4.27 -1.81
CA ASP A 181 21.17 -4.26 -2.22
C ASP A 181 21.41 -4.29 -3.74
N GLY A 182 20.37 -4.42 -4.56
CA GLY A 182 20.49 -4.25 -6.00
C GLY A 182 20.40 -2.78 -6.37
N LEU A 183 21.07 -2.34 -7.42
CA LEU A 183 20.92 -1.02 -8.05
C LEU A 183 19.46 -0.66 -8.47
N ASN A 184 18.43 -1.38 -8.03
CA ASN A 184 17.13 -1.57 -8.67
C ASN A 184 16.10 -0.48 -8.40
N ARG A 185 15.97 0.08 -7.19
CA ARG A 185 14.97 1.16 -6.99
C ARG A 185 15.38 2.48 -7.66
N GLY A 186 16.65 2.66 -8.00
CA GLY A 186 17.17 3.87 -8.66
C GLY A 186 17.51 3.72 -10.14
N SER A 187 17.71 2.50 -10.65
CA SER A 187 18.09 2.28 -12.06
C SER A 187 16.90 2.20 -13.01
N PHE A 188 15.74 1.76 -12.51
CA PHE A 188 14.53 1.76 -13.32
C PHE A 188 13.93 3.16 -13.37
N LYS A 189 13.48 3.57 -14.56
CA LYS A 189 12.78 4.85 -14.75
C LYS A 189 11.35 4.77 -14.22
N HIS A 190 10.73 3.59 -14.30
CA HIS A 190 9.36 3.34 -13.87
C HIS A 190 9.29 2.11 -12.96
N THR A 191 8.15 1.97 -12.28
CA THR A 191 7.85 0.77 -11.49
C THR A 191 7.70 -0.43 -12.40
N ILE A 192 8.40 -1.51 -12.08
CA ILE A 192 8.22 -2.81 -12.74
C ILE A 192 7.07 -3.53 -12.03
N HIS A 193 6.02 -3.88 -12.77
CA HIS A 193 4.87 -4.60 -12.20
C HIS A 193 5.04 -6.10 -12.43
N GLY A 194 4.62 -6.94 -11.48
CA GLY A 194 4.47 -8.37 -11.71
C GLY A 194 5.01 -9.26 -10.59
N PRO A 195 5.01 -10.60 -10.79
CA PRO A 195 4.42 -11.31 -11.92
C PRO A 195 2.94 -10.98 -12.13
N VAL A 196 2.43 -11.02 -13.36
CA VAL A 196 1.03 -10.65 -13.67
C VAL A 196 0.01 -11.33 -12.74
N ALA A 197 0.23 -12.59 -12.37
CA ALA A 197 -0.62 -13.33 -11.44
C ALA A 197 -0.68 -12.75 -10.01
N LEU A 198 0.31 -11.97 -9.56
CA LEU A 198 0.25 -11.26 -8.28
C LEU A 198 -0.59 -9.99 -8.36
N GLU A 199 -0.55 -9.32 -9.51
CA GLU A 199 -1.16 -8.00 -9.73
C GLU A 199 -2.60 -8.08 -10.22
N VAL A 200 -3.03 -9.25 -10.70
CA VAL A 200 -4.39 -9.54 -11.16
C VAL A 200 -5.21 -10.16 -10.02
N SER A 201 -6.38 -9.57 -9.77
CA SER A 201 -7.44 -10.13 -8.95
C SER A 201 -8.67 -10.39 -9.82
N VAL A 202 -9.37 -11.50 -9.56
CA VAL A 202 -10.59 -11.85 -10.30
C VAL A 202 -11.80 -11.49 -9.46
N THR A 203 -12.72 -10.71 -10.01
CA THR A 203 -13.92 -10.23 -9.28
C THR A 203 -14.87 -11.36 -8.93
N ASP A 204 -14.97 -12.36 -9.80
CA ASP A 204 -15.79 -13.56 -9.62
C ASP A 204 -14.89 -14.81 -9.53
N PRO A 205 -14.78 -15.44 -8.34
CA PRO A 205 -13.96 -16.64 -8.17
C PRO A 205 -14.34 -17.80 -9.09
N GLU A 206 -15.60 -17.92 -9.51
CA GLU A 206 -16.05 -18.97 -10.44
C GLU A 206 -15.43 -18.79 -11.83
N MET A 207 -15.06 -17.56 -12.19
CA MET A 207 -14.41 -17.22 -13.46
C MET A 207 -12.89 -17.29 -13.42
N SER A 208 -12.28 -17.60 -12.27
CA SER A 208 -10.83 -17.63 -12.09
C SER A 208 -10.12 -18.53 -13.12
N HIS A 209 -10.61 -19.76 -13.31
CA HIS A 209 -10.05 -20.70 -14.29
C HIS A 209 -10.13 -20.18 -15.73
N VAL A 210 -11.22 -19.48 -16.08
CA VAL A 210 -11.46 -18.95 -17.43
C VAL A 210 -10.49 -17.79 -17.70
N VAL A 211 -10.33 -16.90 -16.72
CA VAL A 211 -9.36 -15.80 -16.77
C VAL A 211 -7.93 -16.35 -16.86
N GLU A 212 -7.57 -17.31 -16.00
CA GLU A 212 -6.24 -17.95 -16.02
C GLU A 212 -5.95 -18.61 -17.38
N SER A 213 -6.91 -19.37 -17.92
CA SER A 213 -6.77 -20.03 -19.22
C SER A 213 -6.65 -19.05 -20.38
N SER A 214 -7.37 -17.92 -20.31
CA SER A 214 -7.34 -16.88 -21.35
C SER A 214 -6.02 -16.13 -21.38
N ILE A 215 -5.41 -15.91 -20.20
CA ILE A 215 -4.13 -15.21 -20.08
C ILE A 215 -2.96 -16.15 -20.41
N GLY A 216 -3.01 -17.39 -19.92
CA GLY A 216 -1.97 -18.40 -20.12
C GLY A 216 -0.77 -18.24 -19.18
N ASN A 217 -0.15 -19.37 -18.81
CA ASN A 217 0.88 -19.46 -17.77
C ASN A 217 2.13 -18.60 -18.04
N ASN A 218 2.53 -18.46 -19.31
CA ASN A 218 3.68 -17.64 -19.70
C ASN A 218 3.44 -16.16 -19.43
N ILE A 219 2.22 -15.68 -19.64
CA ILE A 219 1.84 -14.30 -19.39
C ILE A 219 1.60 -14.07 -17.90
N LEU A 220 0.95 -15.03 -17.21
CA LEU A 220 0.75 -14.98 -15.76
C LEU A 220 2.05 -14.84 -14.96
N THR A 221 3.15 -15.40 -15.48
CA THR A 221 4.49 -15.29 -14.88
C THR A 221 5.34 -14.16 -15.45
N ALA A 222 4.78 -13.34 -16.34
CA ALA A 222 5.50 -12.24 -16.98
C ALA A 222 5.59 -11.00 -16.07
N PHE A 223 6.58 -10.15 -16.34
CA PHE A 223 6.75 -8.83 -15.72
C PHE A 223 6.37 -7.74 -16.70
N VAL A 224 5.85 -6.62 -16.22
CA VAL A 224 5.35 -5.52 -17.04
C VAL A 224 6.19 -4.27 -16.80
N THR A 225 6.60 -3.65 -17.91
CA THR A 225 7.45 -2.45 -17.95
C THR A 225 6.75 -1.35 -18.74
N GLU A 226 6.95 -0.10 -18.32
CA GLU A 226 6.30 1.08 -18.93
C GLU A 226 7.19 1.80 -19.95
N CYS A 227 8.46 1.40 -20.07
CA CYS A 227 9.36 1.96 -21.06
C CYS A 227 10.39 0.94 -21.58
N ASP A 228 10.88 1.17 -22.79
CA ASP A 228 11.82 0.29 -23.48
C ASP A 228 13.19 0.19 -22.77
N ALA A 229 13.62 1.24 -22.07
CA ALA A 229 14.85 1.21 -21.29
C ALA A 229 14.76 0.20 -20.14
N ASP A 230 13.65 0.24 -19.39
CA ASP A 230 13.39 -0.69 -18.30
C ASP A 230 13.18 -2.11 -18.83
N TYR A 231 12.47 -2.27 -19.96
CA TYR A 231 12.31 -3.55 -20.65
C TYR A 231 13.67 -4.21 -20.96
N ARG A 232 14.60 -3.44 -21.56
CA ARG A 232 15.95 -3.94 -21.89
C ARG A 232 16.73 -4.31 -20.64
N LEU A 233 16.63 -3.52 -19.57
CA LEU A 233 17.28 -3.80 -18.29
C LEU A 233 16.73 -5.10 -17.67
N VAL A 234 15.41 -5.21 -17.53
CA VAL A 234 14.73 -6.40 -17.00
C VAL A 234 15.13 -7.64 -17.81
N ARG A 235 15.14 -7.55 -19.15
CA ARG A 235 15.52 -8.69 -20.00
C ARG A 235 16.98 -9.10 -19.83
N THR A 236 17.88 -8.15 -19.59
CA THR A 236 19.30 -8.41 -19.32
C THR A 236 19.46 -9.12 -17.97
N GLU A 237 18.72 -8.67 -16.97
CA GLU A 237 18.78 -9.24 -15.62
C GLU A 237 18.13 -10.62 -15.52
N LEU A 238 17.01 -10.84 -16.21
CA LEU A 238 16.42 -12.18 -16.36
C LEU A 238 17.41 -13.16 -16.97
N LYS A 239 18.14 -12.76 -18.02
CA LYS A 239 19.20 -13.59 -18.62
C LYS A 239 20.33 -13.87 -17.64
N ARG A 240 20.82 -12.85 -16.91
CA ARG A 240 21.87 -13.00 -15.89
C ARG A 240 21.46 -13.97 -14.78
N LEU A 241 20.18 -13.97 -14.41
CA LEU A 241 19.61 -14.86 -13.40
C LEU A 241 19.15 -16.23 -13.95
N ASN A 242 19.35 -16.48 -15.25
CA ASN A 242 18.90 -17.68 -15.96
C ASN A 242 17.38 -17.94 -15.82
N CYS A 243 16.59 -16.88 -15.88
CA CYS A 243 15.13 -16.91 -15.85
C CYS A 243 14.59 -16.70 -17.27
N LYS A 244 13.57 -17.47 -17.66
CA LYS A 244 12.96 -17.43 -19.01
C LYS A 244 11.58 -16.75 -19.00
N ASN A 245 11.20 -16.12 -17.90
CA ASN A 245 9.96 -15.35 -17.80
C ASN A 245 9.91 -14.28 -18.89
N MET A 246 8.69 -14.04 -19.37
CA MET A 246 8.47 -13.03 -20.39
C MET A 246 8.41 -11.63 -19.78
N VAL A 247 8.68 -10.61 -20.58
CA VAL A 247 8.55 -9.22 -20.19
C VAL A 247 7.60 -8.54 -21.17
N LEU A 248 6.54 -7.92 -20.66
CA LEU A 248 5.60 -7.11 -21.40
C LEU A 248 6.08 -5.67 -21.38
N ASN A 249 6.22 -5.04 -22.54
CA ASN A 249 6.53 -3.62 -22.64
C ASN A 249 5.30 -2.86 -23.09
N ILE A 250 4.91 -1.83 -22.35
CA ILE A 250 3.79 -0.96 -22.69
C ILE A 250 4.38 0.33 -23.23
N GLU A 251 4.23 0.53 -24.53
CA GLU A 251 4.75 1.72 -25.19
C GLU A 251 4.17 3.00 -24.57
N GLY A 252 5.04 3.79 -23.92
CA GLY A 252 4.72 5.08 -23.35
C GLY A 252 3.89 5.06 -22.06
N GLY A 253 3.74 3.90 -21.42
CA GLY A 253 3.02 3.75 -20.15
C GLY A 253 1.56 4.21 -20.18
N ARG A 254 0.96 4.34 -21.37
CA ARG A 254 -0.43 4.82 -21.51
C ARG A 254 -1.36 3.65 -21.74
N MET A 255 -2.46 3.65 -20.98
CA MET A 255 -3.60 2.79 -21.30
C MET A 255 -4.22 3.25 -22.62
N LYS A 256 -4.29 2.34 -23.58
CA LYS A 256 -5.11 2.52 -24.79
C LYS A 256 -6.57 2.36 -24.39
N LYS A 257 -7.46 3.11 -25.05
CA LYS A 257 -8.91 2.88 -24.87
C LYS A 257 -9.19 1.43 -25.27
N SER A 258 -9.94 0.72 -24.42
CA SER A 258 -10.39 -0.63 -24.76
C SER A 258 -11.20 -0.55 -26.05
N THR A 259 -10.77 -1.29 -27.06
CA THR A 259 -11.51 -1.45 -28.30
C THR A 259 -12.28 -2.75 -28.19
N HIS A 260 -13.31 -2.73 -27.33
CA HIS A 260 -14.25 -3.84 -27.24
C HIS A 260 -14.75 -4.18 -28.64
N ASN A 261 -14.60 -5.47 -28.98
CA ASN A 261 -14.89 -5.95 -30.32
C ASN A 261 -16.37 -5.86 -30.70
N TYR A 262 -17.27 -5.91 -29.71
CA TYR A 262 -18.71 -5.78 -29.92
C TYR A 262 -19.19 -4.43 -29.41
N GLN A 263 -19.97 -3.75 -30.25
CA GLN A 263 -20.73 -2.59 -29.81
C GLN A 263 -21.73 -3.00 -28.71
N PRO A 264 -22.09 -2.09 -27.78
CA PRO A 264 -23.02 -2.40 -26.69
C PRO A 264 -24.35 -3.00 -27.16
N GLN A 265 -24.84 -2.61 -28.34
CA GLN A 265 -26.06 -3.13 -28.93
C GLN A 265 -25.94 -4.60 -29.35
N VAL A 266 -24.78 -4.98 -29.93
CA VAL A 266 -24.50 -6.37 -30.32
C VAL A 266 -24.29 -7.23 -29.09
N LEU A 267 -23.59 -6.71 -28.07
CA LEU A 267 -23.41 -7.42 -26.81
C LEU A 267 -24.76 -7.73 -26.14
N LYS A 268 -25.71 -6.79 -26.17
CA LYS A 268 -27.08 -7.01 -25.67
C LYS A 268 -27.84 -8.09 -26.45
N ALA A 269 -27.64 -8.20 -27.76
CA ALA A 269 -28.20 -9.30 -28.55
C ALA A 269 -27.54 -10.65 -28.20
N LEU A 270 -26.23 -10.65 -27.95
CA LEU A 270 -25.47 -11.82 -27.52
C LEU A 270 -25.85 -12.29 -26.09
N GLU A 271 -26.34 -11.39 -25.23
CA GLU A 271 -26.88 -11.73 -23.90
C GLU A 271 -28.09 -12.67 -24.00
N GLU A 272 -28.93 -12.54 -25.04
CA GLU A 272 -30.05 -13.46 -25.28
C GLU A 272 -29.56 -14.90 -25.51
N HIS A 273 -28.38 -15.03 -26.12
CA HIS A 273 -27.66 -16.28 -26.33
C HIS A 273 -26.76 -16.68 -25.15
N GLY A 274 -26.83 -15.97 -24.01
CA GLY A 274 -26.08 -16.31 -22.80
C GLY A 274 -24.62 -15.86 -22.78
N ILE A 275 -24.23 -14.95 -23.67
CA ILE A 275 -22.91 -14.30 -23.67
C ILE A 275 -23.08 -12.93 -23.01
N SER A 276 -22.46 -12.70 -21.85
CA SER A 276 -22.77 -11.52 -21.05
C SER A 276 -21.68 -10.46 -21.04
N LYS A 277 -20.42 -10.86 -20.85
CA LYS A 277 -19.31 -9.96 -20.53
C LYS A 277 -18.02 -10.38 -21.20
N TYR A 278 -17.06 -9.47 -21.23
CA TYR A 278 -15.69 -9.76 -21.65
C TYR A 278 -14.90 -10.37 -20.50
N VAL A 279 -13.84 -11.12 -20.83
CA VAL A 279 -12.88 -11.64 -19.83
C VAL A 279 -12.25 -10.49 -19.04
N GLU A 280 -11.98 -9.37 -19.71
CA GLU A 280 -11.50 -8.14 -19.07
C GLU A 280 -12.40 -7.65 -17.92
N ASP A 281 -13.72 -7.79 -18.03
CA ASP A 281 -14.66 -7.28 -17.02
C ASP A 281 -14.54 -8.02 -15.68
N TYR A 282 -13.89 -9.19 -15.68
CA TYR A 282 -13.62 -9.99 -14.49
C TYR A 282 -12.24 -9.72 -13.88
N ILE A 283 -11.42 -8.86 -14.49
CA ILE A 283 -10.05 -8.58 -14.08
C ILE A 283 -9.97 -7.23 -13.36
N GLU A 284 -9.46 -7.25 -12.14
CA GLU A 284 -9.04 -6.09 -11.36
C GLU A 284 -7.52 -6.05 -11.25
N CYS A 285 -6.89 -5.03 -11.83
CA CYS A 285 -5.44 -4.81 -11.77
C CYS A 285 -5.10 -3.36 -12.12
N THR A 286 -3.82 -2.99 -12.02
CA THR A 286 -3.33 -1.67 -12.41
C THR A 286 -3.45 -1.44 -13.92
N ASP A 287 -3.57 -0.17 -14.34
CA ASP A 287 -3.73 0.21 -15.74
C ASP A 287 -2.60 -0.35 -16.64
N ALA A 288 -1.37 -0.37 -16.12
CA ALA A 288 -0.23 -0.95 -16.80
C ALA A 288 -0.44 -2.45 -17.03
N VAL A 289 -0.66 -3.23 -15.96
CA VAL A 289 -0.86 -4.68 -16.08
C VAL A 289 -2.05 -5.01 -16.99
N ARG A 290 -3.16 -4.27 -16.87
CA ARG A 290 -4.34 -4.41 -17.73
C ARG A 290 -3.99 -4.21 -19.20
N GLN A 291 -3.28 -3.14 -19.55
CA GLN A 291 -2.86 -2.86 -20.93
C GLN A 291 -1.91 -3.93 -21.46
N GLY A 292 -0.93 -4.37 -20.65
CA GLY A 292 0.00 -5.43 -21.02
C GLY A 292 -0.72 -6.75 -21.34
N VAL A 293 -1.72 -7.12 -20.53
CA VAL A 293 -2.55 -8.31 -20.76
C VAL A 293 -3.46 -8.13 -21.98
N ARG A 294 -4.05 -6.96 -22.22
CA ARG A 294 -4.83 -6.69 -23.45
C ARG A 294 -3.99 -6.88 -24.71
N ASP A 295 -2.82 -6.24 -24.77
CA ASP A 295 -1.97 -6.25 -25.96
C ASP A 295 -1.47 -7.68 -26.32
N HIS A 296 -1.32 -8.58 -25.33
CA HIS A 296 -0.75 -9.92 -25.54
C HIS A 296 -1.78 -11.06 -25.53
N CYS A 297 -2.90 -10.90 -24.82
CA CYS A 297 -3.92 -11.93 -24.64
C CYS A 297 -5.27 -11.58 -25.28
N ASN A 298 -5.48 -10.32 -25.72
CA ASN A 298 -6.74 -9.86 -26.31
C ASN A 298 -7.95 -10.09 -25.37
N VAL A 299 -7.78 -9.94 -24.05
CA VAL A 299 -8.83 -10.20 -23.05
C VAL A 299 -10.05 -9.29 -23.17
N ASP A 300 -9.89 -8.14 -23.79
CA ASP A 300 -10.93 -7.17 -24.15
C ASP A 300 -11.74 -7.58 -25.39
N GLY A 301 -11.22 -8.56 -26.15
CA GLY A 301 -11.88 -9.15 -27.31
C GLY A 301 -12.51 -10.52 -27.07
N ILE A 302 -12.27 -11.14 -25.90
CA ILE A 302 -12.81 -12.46 -25.55
C ILE A 302 -14.07 -12.28 -24.73
N VAL A 303 -15.17 -12.87 -25.20
CA VAL A 303 -16.45 -12.88 -24.49
C VAL A 303 -16.71 -14.22 -23.82
N ILE A 304 -17.38 -14.19 -22.67
CA ILE A 304 -17.72 -15.36 -21.88
C ILE A 304 -19.18 -15.74 -22.11
N GLY A 305 -19.38 -16.97 -22.59
CA GLY A 305 -20.68 -17.59 -22.76
C GLY A 305 -20.96 -18.64 -21.67
N ASN A 306 -22.24 -18.81 -21.33
CA ASN A 306 -22.71 -19.82 -20.38
C ASN A 306 -23.32 -21.05 -21.10
N ALA A 307 -23.95 -21.96 -20.34
CA ALA A 307 -24.61 -23.15 -20.91
C ALA A 307 -25.66 -22.83 -21.99
N ARG A 308 -26.31 -21.66 -21.93
CA ARG A 308 -27.26 -21.20 -22.95
C ARG A 308 -26.56 -20.89 -24.27
N THR A 309 -25.30 -20.47 -24.24
CA THR A 309 -24.51 -20.24 -25.45
C THR A 309 -24.29 -21.54 -26.21
N LEU A 310 -23.97 -22.62 -25.49
CA LEU A 310 -23.86 -23.95 -26.09
C LEU A 310 -25.20 -24.45 -26.66
N ALA A 311 -26.31 -24.20 -25.97
CA ALA A 311 -27.63 -24.55 -26.48
C ALA A 311 -27.98 -23.74 -27.74
N SER A 312 -27.68 -22.43 -27.73
CA SER A 312 -27.92 -21.52 -28.87
C SER A 312 -27.07 -21.87 -30.08
N LEU A 313 -25.81 -22.30 -29.89
CA LEU A 313 -24.97 -22.79 -30.98
C LEU A 313 -25.56 -24.03 -31.66
N LYS A 314 -26.27 -24.89 -30.91
CA LYS A 314 -26.93 -26.09 -31.46
C LYS A 314 -28.24 -25.77 -32.19
N THR A 315 -29.04 -24.84 -31.67
CA THR A 315 -30.40 -24.57 -32.19
C THR A 315 -30.46 -23.38 -33.15
N ARG A 316 -29.68 -22.33 -32.89
CA ARG A 316 -29.66 -21.04 -33.62
C ARG A 316 -28.25 -20.70 -34.11
N GLY A 317 -27.46 -21.74 -34.41
CA GLY A 317 -26.05 -21.62 -34.82
C GLY A 317 -25.79 -20.60 -35.93
N PRO A 318 -26.56 -20.55 -37.03
CA PRO A 318 -26.35 -19.57 -38.11
C PRO A 318 -26.52 -18.12 -37.65
N GLU A 319 -27.55 -17.81 -36.88
CA GLU A 319 -27.83 -16.45 -36.37
C GLU A 319 -26.74 -16.00 -35.38
N LEU A 320 -26.37 -16.89 -34.46
CA LEU A 320 -25.31 -16.59 -33.49
C LEU A 320 -23.95 -16.43 -34.19
N ASN A 321 -23.65 -17.28 -35.19
CA ASN A 321 -22.44 -17.15 -35.99
C ASN A 321 -22.45 -15.85 -36.81
N GLU A 322 -23.59 -15.41 -37.34
CA GLU A 322 -23.69 -14.13 -38.05
C GLU A 322 -23.35 -12.95 -37.13
N LEU A 323 -23.88 -12.94 -35.90
CA LEU A 323 -23.58 -11.91 -34.90
C LEU A 323 -22.08 -11.89 -34.51
N LEU A 324 -21.47 -13.07 -34.37
CA LEU A 324 -20.05 -13.21 -34.05
C LEU A 324 -19.15 -12.85 -35.24
N MET A 325 -19.48 -13.31 -36.45
CA MET A 325 -18.62 -13.18 -37.65
C MET A 325 -18.68 -11.81 -38.31
N ASN A 326 -19.84 -11.13 -38.29
CA ASN A 326 -20.00 -9.80 -38.91
C ASN A 326 -19.15 -8.71 -38.24
N ASN A 327 -18.51 -9.02 -37.10
CA ASN A 327 -17.63 -8.11 -36.36
C ASN A 327 -16.18 -8.63 -36.23
N ALA A 328 -15.82 -9.77 -36.84
CA ALA A 328 -14.62 -10.52 -36.47
C ALA A 328 -13.49 -10.44 -37.50
N SER A 329 -12.42 -9.73 -37.15
CA SER A 329 -11.07 -10.18 -37.49
C SER A 329 -10.43 -10.73 -36.21
N LYS A 330 -10.47 -12.07 -36.04
CA LYS A 330 -9.88 -12.84 -34.91
C LYS A 330 -10.62 -12.74 -33.57
N GLN A 331 -11.69 -13.50 -33.40
CA GLN A 331 -12.45 -13.57 -32.14
C GLN A 331 -12.57 -15.01 -31.64
N SER A 332 -12.51 -15.19 -30.32
CA SER A 332 -12.72 -16.45 -29.62
C SER A 332 -13.85 -16.29 -28.60
N VAL A 333 -14.85 -17.16 -28.68
CA VAL A 333 -15.91 -17.28 -27.66
C VAL A 333 -15.52 -18.41 -26.72
N LEU A 334 -15.40 -18.11 -25.44
CA LEU A 334 -15.18 -19.13 -24.42
C LEU A 334 -16.52 -19.53 -23.82
N CYS A 335 -16.96 -20.75 -24.14
CA CYS A 335 -18.12 -21.35 -23.52
C CYS A 335 -17.70 -22.06 -22.24
N VAL A 336 -18.16 -21.58 -21.10
CA VAL A 336 -17.90 -22.19 -19.80
C VAL A 336 -19.07 -23.14 -19.51
N PRO A 337 -18.90 -24.47 -19.60
CA PRO A 337 -19.92 -25.37 -19.11
C PRO A 337 -20.09 -25.08 -17.62
N ARG A 338 -21.35 -24.98 -17.17
CA ARG A 338 -21.67 -24.76 -15.76
C ARG A 338 -20.97 -25.88 -14.98
N LEU A 339 -19.92 -25.54 -14.23
CA LEU A 339 -19.29 -26.47 -13.31
C LEU A 339 -20.37 -26.78 -12.28
N GLU A 340 -20.98 -27.96 -12.38
CA GLU A 340 -21.77 -28.49 -11.27
C GLU A 340 -20.81 -28.55 -10.08
N CYS A 341 -21.00 -27.63 -9.13
CA CYS A 341 -20.20 -27.52 -7.93
C CYS A 341 -20.30 -28.81 -7.10
N ASN A 342 -19.48 -29.81 -7.42
CA ASN A 342 -18.99 -30.72 -6.41
C ASN A 342 -18.01 -29.92 -5.55
N ARG A 343 -18.56 -29.29 -4.51
CA ARG A 343 -17.76 -28.69 -3.43
C ARG A 343 -16.82 -29.78 -2.89
N VAL A 344 -15.51 -29.53 -3.00
CA VAL A 344 -14.48 -30.18 -2.18
C VAL A 344 -14.03 -29.17 -1.14
#